data_AF-A0A7C5N9Y2-F1
#
_entry.id   AF-A0A7C5N9Y2-F1
#
_cell.length_a   1.000
_cell.length_b   1.000
_cell.length_c   1.000
_cell.angle_alpha   90.00
_cell.angle_beta   90.00
_cell.angle_gamma   90.00
#
_symmetry.space_group_name_H-M   'P 1'
#
loop_
_entity.id
_entity.type
_entity.pdbx_description
1 polymer ?
#
loop_
_entity_poly.entity_id
_entity_poly.type
_entity_poly.pdbx_seq_one_letter_code
_entity_poly.pdbx_strand_id
1 'polypeptide(L)'
;MRSTASVPRVALLALLAVLVPSAVQAQTLENPFDAEQQRLADEVRQRGRSARAILPLIQLNGGSGNVRPEITVAHLQRLSVERRLSPAVRMYARALLARAGTRAGDPDATRDELDALGYVRGWRVIGSFDNEGKTGFAREYGPEAARMAPLDPDVTYEGREREARWREYPEVTRGGYISFDAVFRPRENVCGYAETFVESERARALTLWVGGGGATRVWWNGEVVHEDEAYRAPHFDRAVAVVGAHRGLNRVLVKTCVTDGRWGFYLRVADG
;
A
#
# COMPACT_ATOMS: atom_id res chain seq x y z
N MET A 1 -77.39 68.77 -3.11
CA MET A 1 -76.88 67.80 -4.11
C MET A 1 -75.54 67.29 -3.63
N ARG A 2 -75.35 65.97 -3.66
CA ARG A 2 -74.21 65.15 -3.20
C ARG A 2 -74.19 64.78 -1.71
N SER A 3 -74.74 63.58 -1.50
CA SER A 3 -74.75 62.71 -0.33
C SER A 3 -73.34 62.16 -0.03
N THR A 4 -72.98 62.14 1.26
CA THR A 4 -71.81 61.47 1.81
C THR A 4 -72.19 60.07 2.27
N ALA A 5 -71.62 59.04 1.63
CA ALA A 5 -71.84 57.63 1.96
C ALA A 5 -70.67 57.05 2.76
N SER A 6 -71.00 56.15 3.67
CA SER A 6 -70.22 55.62 4.77
C SER A 6 -69.20 54.53 4.41
N VAL A 7 -68.21 54.41 5.29
CA VAL A 7 -67.13 53.42 5.40
C VAL A 7 -67.63 51.97 5.54
N PRO A 8 -66.88 50.97 5.04
CA PRO A 8 -66.89 49.63 5.61
C PRO A 8 -65.55 49.29 6.31
N ARG A 9 -65.68 48.68 7.48
CA ARG A 9 -64.61 48.16 8.36
C ARG A 9 -64.07 46.85 7.78
N VAL A 10 -62.74 46.74 7.64
CA VAL A 10 -62.04 45.46 7.39
C VAL A 10 -61.56 44.91 8.73
N ALA A 11 -62.04 43.72 9.09
CA ALA A 11 -61.64 42.99 10.28
C ALA A 11 -60.33 42.23 10.01
N LEU A 12 -59.32 42.42 10.86
CA LEU A 12 -58.03 41.76 10.82
C LEU A 12 -58.10 40.45 11.63
N LEU A 13 -58.02 39.30 10.96
CA LEU A 13 -57.85 37.99 11.61
C LEU A 13 -56.40 37.84 12.08
N ALA A 14 -56.20 37.68 13.39
CA ALA A 14 -54.91 37.35 13.98
C ALA A 14 -54.65 35.83 13.88
N LEU A 15 -53.61 35.43 13.15
CA LEU A 15 -53.14 34.05 13.05
C LEU A 15 -52.17 33.77 14.22
N LEU A 16 -52.59 32.94 15.17
CA LEU A 16 -51.74 32.42 16.25
C LEU A 16 -50.81 31.33 15.70
N ALA A 17 -49.53 31.65 15.53
CA ALA A 17 -48.49 30.67 15.22
C ALA A 17 -48.11 29.89 16.48
N VAL A 18 -48.47 28.60 16.53
CA VAL A 18 -47.99 27.67 17.56
C VAL A 18 -46.55 27.28 17.19
N LEU A 19 -45.58 27.80 17.94
CA LEU A 19 -44.19 27.32 17.89
C LEU A 19 -44.11 25.95 18.57
N VAL A 20 -43.87 24.91 17.78
CA VAL A 20 -43.45 23.59 18.28
C VAL A 20 -41.92 23.58 18.31
N PRO A 21 -41.26 23.52 19.49
CA PRO A 21 -39.83 23.35 19.53
C PRO A 21 -39.48 21.87 19.33
N SER A 22 -39.27 21.46 18.08
CA SER A 22 -38.68 20.16 17.76
C SER A 22 -37.16 20.26 17.84
N ALA A 23 -36.62 20.29 19.06
CA ALA A 23 -35.20 20.03 19.30
C ALA A 23 -35.04 18.56 19.72
N VAL A 24 -35.16 17.65 18.75
CA VAL A 24 -34.56 16.32 18.91
C VAL A 24 -33.06 16.53 18.72
N GLN A 25 -32.34 16.75 19.81
CA GLN A 25 -30.89 16.61 19.81
C GLN A 25 -30.60 15.14 19.47
N ALA A 26 -30.18 14.90 18.23
CA ALA A 26 -29.56 13.64 17.86
C ALA A 26 -28.32 13.49 18.74
N GLN A 27 -28.43 12.68 19.80
CA GLN A 27 -27.24 12.17 20.49
C GLN A 27 -26.50 11.33 19.46
N THR A 28 -25.43 11.88 18.90
CA THR A 28 -24.43 11.09 18.19
C THR A 28 -23.95 10.02 19.17
N LEU A 29 -24.39 8.77 18.98
CA LEU A 29 -23.80 7.64 19.67
C LEU A 29 -22.31 7.63 19.31
N GLU A 30 -21.46 8.09 20.23
CA GLU A 30 -20.02 8.10 20.05
C GLU A 30 -19.55 6.66 19.86
N ASN A 31 -18.96 6.37 18.70
CA ASN A 31 -18.41 5.07 18.42
C ASN A 31 -17.15 4.87 19.31
N PRO A 32 -17.11 3.87 20.21
CA PRO A 32 -15.97 3.70 21.11
C PRO A 32 -14.64 3.44 20.37
N PHE A 33 -14.70 2.97 19.13
CA PHE A 33 -13.51 2.78 18.29
C PHE A 33 -12.89 4.11 17.80
N ASP A 34 -13.66 5.20 17.77
CA ASP A 34 -13.15 6.53 17.41
C ASP A 34 -12.17 7.04 18.49
N ALA A 35 -12.49 6.81 19.77
CA ALA A 35 -11.61 7.13 20.89
C ALA A 35 -10.31 6.30 20.86
N GLU A 36 -10.41 5.03 20.46
CA GLU A 36 -9.23 4.16 20.30
C GLU A 36 -8.32 4.61 19.16
N GLN A 37 -8.88 5.05 18.02
CA GLN A 37 -8.10 5.66 16.93
C GLN A 37 -7.32 6.89 17.41
N GLN A 38 -7.97 7.77 18.18
CA GLN A 38 -7.33 8.94 18.77
C GLN A 38 -6.23 8.55 19.75
N ARG A 39 -6.49 7.60 20.66
CA ARG A 39 -5.51 7.09 21.63
C ARG A 39 -4.26 6.56 20.94
N LEU A 40 -4.43 5.74 19.89
CA LEU A 40 -3.34 5.20 19.10
C LEU A 40 -2.56 6.30 18.38
N ALA A 41 -3.25 7.28 17.79
CA ALA A 41 -2.58 8.42 17.14
C ALA A 41 -1.73 9.24 18.12
N ASP A 42 -2.20 9.42 19.35
CA ASP A 42 -1.44 10.11 20.39
C ASP A 42 -0.26 9.27 20.89
N GLU A 43 -0.42 7.95 20.99
CA GLU A 43 0.68 7.02 21.28
C GLU A 43 1.78 7.08 20.20
N VAL A 44 1.41 7.19 18.92
CA VAL A 44 2.37 7.44 17.82
C VAL A 44 3.14 8.74 18.05
N ARG A 45 2.46 9.84 18.43
CA ARG A 45 3.12 11.12 18.70
C ARG A 45 4.06 11.06 19.89
N GLN A 46 3.64 10.42 20.98
CA GLN A 46 4.45 10.26 22.19
C GLN A 46 5.72 9.45 21.91
N ARG A 47 5.62 8.38 21.11
CA ARG A 47 6.74 7.51 20.74
C ARG A 47 7.44 7.90 19.45
N GLY A 48 7.04 9.04 18.85
CA GLY A 48 7.30 9.36 17.44
C GLY A 48 8.75 9.47 17.03
N ARG A 49 9.67 9.69 17.99
CA ARG A 49 11.11 9.75 17.76
C ARG A 49 11.77 8.38 17.59
N SER A 50 11.04 7.29 17.84
CA SER A 50 11.53 5.92 17.76
C SER A 50 10.75 5.11 16.71
N ALA A 51 11.40 4.14 16.09
CA ALA A 51 10.73 3.15 15.23
C ALA A 51 9.61 2.37 15.97
N ARG A 52 9.62 2.36 17.32
CA ARG A 52 8.54 1.78 18.13
C ARG A 52 7.17 2.42 17.90
N ALA A 53 7.12 3.64 17.35
CA ALA A 53 5.86 4.29 16.95
C ALA A 53 5.18 3.63 15.72
N ILE A 54 5.86 2.72 15.01
CA ILE A 54 5.25 1.96 13.90
C ILE A 54 4.19 0.99 14.40
N LEU A 55 4.35 0.39 15.59
CA LEU A 55 3.37 -0.54 16.15
C LEU A 55 1.99 0.10 16.35
N PRO A 56 1.84 1.24 17.05
CA PRO A 56 0.54 1.89 17.16
C PRO A 56 0.01 2.41 15.80
N LEU A 57 0.85 2.70 14.80
CA LEU A 57 0.39 2.97 13.42
C LEU A 57 -0.24 1.73 12.76
N ILE A 58 0.38 0.55 12.91
CA ILE A 58 -0.17 -0.72 12.42
C ILE A 58 -1.52 -0.99 13.08
N GLN A 59 -1.60 -0.83 14.40
CA GLN A 59 -2.86 -1.02 15.16
C GLN A 59 -3.94 -0.04 14.72
N LEU A 60 -3.57 1.24 14.54
CA LEU A 60 -4.48 2.28 14.06
C LEU A 60 -5.08 1.90 12.71
N ASN A 61 -4.24 1.48 11.76
CA ASN A 61 -4.73 1.02 10.45
C ASN A 61 -5.53 -0.30 10.54
N GLY A 62 -5.14 -1.23 11.41
CA GLY A 62 -5.86 -2.49 11.62
C GLY A 62 -7.29 -2.27 12.14
N GLY A 63 -7.51 -1.22 12.93
CA GLY A 63 -8.82 -0.81 13.41
C GLY A 63 -9.68 -0.05 12.41
N SER A 64 -9.20 0.22 11.18
CA SER A 64 -9.91 1.09 10.22
C SER A 64 -11.27 0.55 9.77
N GLY A 65 -11.53 -0.75 9.93
CA GLY A 65 -12.82 -1.36 9.61
C GLY A 65 -13.91 -1.10 10.65
N ASN A 66 -13.54 -0.63 11.85
CA ASN A 66 -14.44 -0.39 12.97
C ASN A 66 -14.85 1.08 13.11
N VAL A 67 -14.34 1.96 12.24
CA VAL A 67 -14.59 3.40 12.24
C VAL A 67 -14.95 3.85 10.83
N ARG A 68 -15.50 5.07 10.71
CA ARG A 68 -15.69 5.67 9.39
C ARG A 68 -14.31 5.92 8.75
N PRO A 69 -14.12 5.63 7.44
CA PRO A 69 -12.81 5.75 6.79
C PRO A 69 -12.13 7.11 6.96
N GLU A 70 -12.91 8.19 7.02
CA GLU A 70 -12.42 9.56 7.14
C GLU A 70 -11.66 9.79 8.44
N ILE A 71 -12.00 9.06 9.51
CA ILE A 71 -11.34 9.16 10.82
C ILE A 71 -9.90 8.66 10.72
N THR A 72 -9.72 7.42 10.25
CA THR A 72 -8.38 6.84 10.04
C THR A 72 -7.58 7.69 9.05
N VAL A 73 -8.18 8.13 7.94
CA VAL A 73 -7.52 8.99 6.94
C VAL A 73 -7.04 10.30 7.58
N ALA A 74 -7.88 10.99 8.38
CA ALA A 74 -7.51 12.23 9.03
C ALA A 74 -6.37 12.06 10.06
N HIS A 75 -6.29 10.92 10.75
CA HIS A 75 -5.14 10.61 11.61
C HIS A 75 -3.86 10.39 10.80
N LEU A 76 -3.93 9.56 9.75
CA LEU A 76 -2.77 9.26 8.91
C LEU A 76 -2.26 10.51 8.18
N GLN A 77 -3.14 11.38 7.68
CA GLN A 77 -2.79 12.68 7.09
C GLN A 77 -2.07 13.61 8.07
N ARG A 78 -2.50 13.67 9.33
CA ARG A 78 -1.81 14.49 10.33
C ARG A 78 -0.44 13.91 10.69
N LEU A 79 -0.35 12.59 10.85
CA LEU A 79 0.89 11.91 11.21
C LEU A 79 1.91 11.90 10.07
N SER A 80 1.48 11.86 8.81
CA SER A 80 2.37 11.85 7.64
C SER A 80 3.22 13.11 7.49
N VAL A 81 2.73 14.25 7.98
CA VAL A 81 3.40 15.56 7.85
C VAL A 81 3.95 16.10 9.19
N GLU A 82 3.76 15.37 10.29
CA GLU A 82 4.18 15.80 11.62
C GLU A 82 5.70 15.78 11.77
N ARG A 83 6.32 16.97 11.73
CA ARG A 83 7.77 17.17 11.75
C ARG A 83 8.44 16.61 13.01
N ARG A 84 7.71 16.46 14.10
CA ARG A 84 8.22 15.89 15.36
C ARG A 84 8.41 14.37 15.30
N LEU A 85 7.73 13.66 14.39
CA LEU A 85 7.95 12.22 14.20
C LEU A 85 9.29 12.00 13.48
N SER A 86 9.87 10.81 13.64
CA SER A 86 11.03 10.41 12.84
C SER A 86 10.65 10.30 11.36
N PRO A 87 11.61 10.46 10.43
CA PRO A 87 11.37 10.26 9.00
C PRO A 87 10.71 8.90 8.69
N ALA A 88 11.20 7.81 9.30
CA ALA A 88 10.65 6.48 9.11
C ALA A 88 9.17 6.37 9.53
N VAL A 89 8.78 6.96 10.66
CA VAL A 89 7.39 6.93 11.14
C VAL A 89 6.48 7.75 10.22
N ARG A 90 6.92 8.93 9.78
CA ARG A 90 6.16 9.72 8.79
C ARG A 90 5.98 8.96 7.47
N MET A 91 7.05 8.30 7.01
CA MET A 91 7.02 7.53 5.76
C MET A 91 6.07 6.36 5.85
N TYR A 92 6.08 5.65 6.98
CA TYR A 92 5.14 4.58 7.23
C TYR A 92 3.68 5.08 7.29
N ALA A 93 3.43 6.24 7.92
CA ALA A 93 2.11 6.87 7.92
C ALA A 93 1.65 7.29 6.51
N ARG A 94 2.55 7.82 5.67
CA ARG A 94 2.26 8.12 4.25
C ARG A 94 1.91 6.85 3.46
N ALA A 95 2.66 5.77 3.66
CA ALA A 95 2.40 4.48 3.02
C ALA A 95 1.04 3.89 3.41
N LEU A 96 0.62 4.05 4.67
CA LEU A 96 -0.73 3.69 5.12
C LEU A 96 -1.79 4.62 4.52
N LEU A 97 -1.53 5.92 4.49
CA LEU A 97 -2.45 6.92 3.94
C LEU A 97 -2.74 6.66 2.46
N ALA A 98 -1.73 6.42 1.63
CA ALA A 98 -1.90 6.11 0.22
C ALA A 98 -2.84 4.91 0.01
N ARG A 99 -2.66 3.87 0.83
CA ARG A 99 -3.50 2.66 0.80
C ARG A 99 -4.92 2.89 1.31
N ALA A 100 -5.09 3.78 2.27
CA ALA A 100 -6.41 4.18 2.75
C ALA A 100 -7.15 5.05 1.71
N GLY A 101 -6.43 5.95 1.02
CA GLY A 101 -6.96 6.84 -0.02
C GLY A 101 -7.52 6.09 -1.23
N THR A 102 -7.03 4.89 -1.51
CA THR A 102 -7.61 3.99 -2.53
C THR A 102 -9.09 3.68 -2.26
N ARG A 103 -9.53 3.68 -1.00
CA ARG A 103 -10.93 3.46 -0.61
C ARG A 103 -11.80 4.71 -0.73
N ALA A 104 -11.17 5.89 -0.80
CA ALA A 104 -11.84 7.19 -0.89
C ALA A 104 -12.19 7.60 -2.34
N GLY A 105 -11.80 6.82 -3.35
CA GLY A 105 -12.26 6.99 -4.73
C GLY A 105 -11.32 7.74 -5.68
N ASP A 106 -10.09 8.09 -5.25
CA ASP A 106 -9.10 8.77 -6.10
C ASP A 106 -7.88 7.86 -6.40
N PRO A 107 -7.90 7.13 -7.53
CA PRO A 107 -6.82 6.21 -7.91
C PRO A 107 -5.56 6.92 -8.39
N ASP A 108 -5.65 8.12 -8.97
CA ASP A 108 -4.51 8.84 -9.53
C ASP A 108 -3.69 9.50 -8.43
N ALA A 109 -4.35 10.16 -7.46
CA ALA A 109 -3.65 10.67 -6.28
C ALA A 109 -2.97 9.55 -5.47
N THR A 110 -3.59 8.36 -5.43
CA THR A 110 -2.96 7.17 -4.81
C THR A 110 -1.69 6.77 -5.57
N ARG A 111 -1.73 6.77 -6.90
CA ARG A 111 -0.61 6.39 -7.76
C ARG A 111 0.56 7.35 -7.56
N ASP A 112 0.30 8.65 -7.63
CA ASP A 112 1.30 9.69 -7.48
C ASP A 112 1.99 9.61 -6.10
N GLU A 113 1.22 9.36 -5.05
CA GLU A 113 1.78 9.20 -3.71
C GLU A 113 2.62 7.92 -3.59
N LEU A 114 2.23 6.81 -4.22
CA LEU A 114 3.05 5.59 -4.25
C LEU A 114 4.36 5.81 -5.00
N ASP A 115 4.33 6.56 -6.10
CA ASP A 115 5.52 6.91 -6.87
C ASP A 115 6.44 7.84 -6.07
N ALA A 116 5.87 8.84 -5.37
CA ALA A 116 6.60 9.71 -4.45
C ALA A 116 7.20 8.97 -3.23
N LEU A 117 6.61 7.84 -2.85
CA LEU A 117 7.14 6.92 -1.83
C LEU A 117 8.18 5.93 -2.39
N GLY A 118 8.40 5.94 -3.70
CA GLY A 118 9.39 5.12 -4.38
C GLY A 118 8.96 3.67 -4.61
N TYR A 119 7.66 3.36 -4.59
CA TYR A 119 7.18 2.01 -4.92
C TYR A 119 7.50 1.68 -6.37
N VAL A 120 8.18 0.56 -6.59
CA VAL A 120 8.52 0.11 -7.93
C VAL A 120 7.36 -0.72 -8.46
N ARG A 121 6.68 -0.21 -9.50
CA ARG A 121 5.44 -0.81 -10.03
C ARG A 121 5.59 -1.38 -11.44
N GLY A 122 6.59 -0.93 -12.20
CA GLY A 122 6.93 -1.47 -13.51
C GLY A 122 7.82 -2.70 -13.38
N TRP A 123 7.31 -3.85 -13.82
CA TRP A 123 8.00 -5.13 -13.74
C TRP A 123 7.68 -5.97 -14.97
N ARG A 124 8.67 -6.73 -15.44
CA ARG A 124 8.38 -7.96 -16.18
C ARG A 124 8.38 -9.14 -15.22
N VAL A 125 7.52 -10.11 -15.45
CA VAL A 125 7.30 -11.24 -14.55
C VAL A 125 7.36 -12.56 -15.31
N ILE A 126 7.81 -13.61 -14.63
CA ILE A 126 7.85 -14.98 -15.17
C ILE A 126 7.51 -16.03 -14.10
N GLY A 127 6.78 -17.06 -14.51
CA GLY A 127 6.26 -18.12 -13.64
C GLY A 127 5.16 -18.93 -14.32
N SER A 128 4.62 -19.97 -13.70
CA SER A 128 4.97 -20.47 -12.35
C SER A 128 6.03 -21.57 -12.40
N PHE A 129 6.92 -21.61 -11.42
CA PHE A 129 7.91 -22.68 -11.21
C PHE A 129 7.48 -23.58 -10.05
N ASP A 130 7.94 -24.83 -10.03
CA ASP A 130 7.60 -25.77 -8.96
C ASP A 130 8.09 -25.28 -7.59
N ASN A 131 7.33 -25.52 -6.54
CA ASN A 131 7.76 -25.30 -5.15
C ASN A 131 7.17 -26.39 -4.24
N GLU A 132 7.04 -27.60 -4.76
CA GLU A 132 6.50 -28.72 -3.99
C GLU A 132 7.40 -29.01 -2.78
N GLY A 133 6.79 -29.25 -1.63
CA GLY A 133 7.53 -29.39 -0.37
C GLY A 133 8.38 -28.18 0.04
N LYS A 134 8.09 -26.96 -0.48
CA LYS A 134 8.87 -25.72 -0.25
C LYS A 134 10.32 -25.77 -0.75
N THR A 135 10.62 -26.71 -1.66
CA THR A 135 11.98 -26.89 -2.20
C THR A 135 12.36 -25.86 -3.25
N GLY A 136 11.37 -25.25 -3.90
CA GLY A 136 11.56 -24.27 -4.98
C GLY A 136 12.27 -22.99 -4.53
N PHE A 137 12.19 -22.62 -3.25
CA PHE A 137 12.90 -21.45 -2.76
C PHE A 137 14.43 -21.62 -2.85
N ALA A 138 14.94 -22.77 -2.40
CA ALA A 138 16.36 -23.11 -2.43
C ALA A 138 16.84 -23.52 -3.84
N ARG A 139 15.96 -24.12 -4.65
CA ARG A 139 16.30 -24.56 -6.01
C ARG A 139 16.59 -23.39 -6.94
N GLU A 140 17.67 -23.53 -7.70
CA GLU A 140 18.00 -22.60 -8.78
C GLU A 140 17.14 -22.87 -10.03
N TYR A 141 16.54 -21.81 -10.57
CA TYR A 141 15.79 -21.83 -11.83
C TYR A 141 16.44 -20.88 -12.84
N GLY A 142 16.12 -21.08 -14.11
CA GLY A 142 16.68 -20.29 -15.22
C GLY A 142 16.70 -18.78 -15.01
N PRO A 143 15.62 -18.12 -14.55
CA PRO A 143 15.63 -16.67 -14.30
C PRO A 143 16.71 -16.21 -13.32
N GLU A 144 16.95 -16.94 -12.22
CA GLU A 144 18.01 -16.58 -11.28
C GLU A 144 19.39 -17.03 -11.74
N ALA A 145 19.53 -18.13 -12.46
CA ALA A 145 20.79 -18.52 -13.09
C ALA A 145 21.24 -17.47 -14.13
N ALA A 146 20.31 -16.90 -14.89
CA ALA A 146 20.54 -15.88 -15.92
C ALA A 146 20.50 -14.43 -15.38
N ARG A 147 20.53 -14.21 -14.05
CA ARG A 147 20.41 -12.88 -13.42
C ARG A 147 21.49 -11.86 -13.83
N MET A 148 22.60 -12.33 -14.41
CA MET A 148 23.69 -11.50 -14.96
C MET A 148 23.81 -11.59 -16.49
N ALA A 149 23.01 -12.42 -17.15
CA ALA A 149 23.01 -12.52 -18.60
C ALA A 149 22.29 -11.32 -19.24
N PRO A 150 22.59 -10.96 -20.50
CA PRO A 150 21.81 -10.00 -21.26
C PRO A 150 20.31 -10.35 -21.26
N LEU A 151 19.45 -9.33 -21.39
CA LEU A 151 18.02 -9.58 -21.51
C LEU A 151 17.71 -10.23 -22.86
N ASP A 152 17.13 -11.41 -22.79
CA ASP A 152 16.53 -12.09 -23.93
C ASP A 152 15.00 -12.01 -23.77
N PRO A 153 14.26 -11.36 -24.68
CA PRO A 153 12.80 -11.29 -24.62
C PRO A 153 12.12 -12.60 -25.05
N ASP A 154 12.81 -13.45 -25.82
CA ASP A 154 12.26 -14.67 -26.41
C ASP A 154 12.63 -15.93 -25.61
N VAL A 155 13.48 -15.80 -24.60
CA VAL A 155 13.88 -16.91 -23.73
C VAL A 155 12.66 -17.54 -23.02
N THR A 156 12.63 -18.87 -23.06
CA THR A 156 11.68 -19.71 -22.34
C THR A 156 12.40 -20.56 -21.30
N TYR A 157 11.67 -20.93 -20.25
CA TYR A 157 12.13 -21.86 -19.23
C TYR A 157 11.08 -22.92 -18.96
N GLU A 158 11.51 -24.09 -18.50
CA GLU A 158 10.60 -25.11 -17.97
C GLU A 158 9.90 -24.56 -16.72
N GLY A 159 8.59 -24.31 -16.84
CA GLY A 159 7.71 -24.01 -15.72
C GLY A 159 7.04 -25.27 -15.17
N ARG A 160 6.23 -25.12 -14.12
CA ARG A 160 5.62 -26.26 -13.42
C ARG A 160 4.69 -27.11 -14.30
N GLU A 161 3.82 -26.45 -15.06
CA GLU A 161 2.83 -27.12 -15.93
C GLU A 161 3.06 -26.86 -17.42
N ARG A 162 3.76 -25.77 -17.74
CA ARG A 162 4.01 -25.29 -19.10
C ARG A 162 5.25 -24.43 -19.10
N GLU A 163 5.79 -24.19 -20.29
CA GLU A 163 6.88 -23.24 -20.47
C GLU A 163 6.51 -21.85 -19.93
N ALA A 164 7.44 -21.27 -19.19
CA ALA A 164 7.37 -19.92 -18.66
C ALA A 164 8.15 -18.97 -19.56
N ARG A 165 7.55 -17.82 -19.85
CA ARG A 165 8.17 -16.71 -20.59
C ARG A 165 7.97 -15.41 -19.82
N TRP A 166 8.89 -14.47 -20.04
CA TRP A 166 8.73 -13.12 -19.51
C TRP A 166 7.53 -12.43 -20.15
N ARG A 167 6.82 -11.63 -19.36
CA ARG A 167 5.77 -10.74 -19.82
C ARG A 167 5.69 -9.52 -18.93
N GLU A 168 5.23 -8.42 -19.49
CA GLU A 168 4.97 -7.22 -18.71
C GLU A 168 3.89 -7.47 -17.66
N TYR A 169 4.13 -6.97 -16.45
CA TYR A 169 3.15 -6.98 -15.38
C TYR A 169 2.08 -5.92 -15.67
N PRO A 170 0.81 -6.32 -15.83
CA PRO A 170 -0.25 -5.38 -16.10
C PRO A 170 -0.57 -4.57 -14.83
N GLU A 171 -1.09 -3.36 -15.00
CA GLU A 171 -1.50 -2.53 -13.88
C GLU A 171 -2.84 -2.99 -13.29
N VAL A 172 -2.83 -4.13 -12.60
CA VAL A 172 -4.02 -4.81 -12.06
C VAL A 172 -4.13 -4.74 -10.54
N THR A 173 -3.10 -4.24 -9.87
CA THR A 173 -3.03 -4.13 -8.42
C THR A 173 -2.94 -2.69 -7.95
N ARG A 174 -3.52 -2.45 -6.77
CA ARG A 174 -3.50 -1.15 -6.10
C ARG A 174 -2.53 -1.17 -4.92
N GLY A 175 -2.11 0.01 -4.45
CA GLY A 175 -1.32 0.12 -3.21
C GLY A 175 0.12 -0.40 -3.31
N GLY A 176 0.68 -0.50 -4.52
CA GLY A 176 2.08 -0.89 -4.75
C GLY A 176 2.40 -2.38 -4.57
N TYR A 177 1.38 -3.24 -4.45
CA TYR A 177 1.58 -4.70 -4.39
C TYR A 177 1.76 -5.28 -5.79
N ILE A 178 2.75 -6.12 -6.01
CA ILE A 178 2.90 -6.91 -7.23
C ILE A 178 2.32 -8.30 -6.96
N SER A 179 1.16 -8.60 -7.54
CA SER A 179 0.41 -9.83 -7.30
C SER A 179 0.67 -10.86 -8.38
N PHE A 180 1.43 -11.89 -8.04
CA PHE A 180 1.63 -13.02 -8.94
C PHE A 180 0.35 -13.85 -9.09
N ASP A 181 -0.52 -13.86 -8.07
CA ASP A 181 -1.88 -14.42 -8.15
C ASP A 181 -2.74 -13.81 -9.26
N ALA A 182 -2.50 -12.55 -9.61
CA ALA A 182 -3.29 -11.85 -10.63
C ALA A 182 -2.94 -12.30 -12.06
N VAL A 183 -1.75 -12.87 -12.25
CA VAL A 183 -1.21 -13.13 -13.59
C VAL A 183 -0.89 -14.61 -13.84
N PHE A 184 -0.40 -15.35 -12.84
CA PHE A 184 0.12 -16.70 -13.02
C PHE A 184 -0.87 -17.80 -12.61
N ARG A 185 -0.80 -18.93 -13.31
CA ARG A 185 -1.43 -20.20 -12.94
C ARG A 185 -0.44 -21.33 -13.22
N PRO A 186 -0.31 -22.33 -12.33
CA PRO A 186 -0.97 -22.48 -11.02
C PRO A 186 -0.44 -21.48 -9.97
N ARG A 187 -1.13 -21.34 -8.84
CA ARG A 187 -0.80 -20.36 -7.77
C ARG A 187 -0.43 -20.97 -6.42
N GLU A 188 -0.54 -22.29 -6.28
CA GLU A 188 -0.26 -23.00 -5.04
C GLU A 188 1.00 -23.85 -5.20
N ASN A 189 1.85 -23.96 -4.17
CA ASN A 189 3.15 -24.64 -4.23
C ASN A 189 3.97 -24.20 -5.46
N VAL A 190 4.09 -22.89 -5.66
CA VAL A 190 4.84 -22.32 -6.79
C VAL A 190 5.82 -21.24 -6.37
N CYS A 191 6.82 -21.04 -7.24
CA CYS A 191 7.69 -19.86 -7.25
C CYS A 191 7.48 -19.03 -8.51
N GLY A 192 7.89 -17.77 -8.46
CA GLY A 192 7.88 -16.86 -9.61
C GLY A 192 8.87 -15.75 -9.42
N TYR A 193 9.15 -15.05 -10.50
CA TYR A 193 10.13 -14.00 -10.54
C TYR A 193 9.55 -12.71 -11.13
N ALA A 194 10.05 -11.59 -10.64
CA ALA A 194 9.86 -10.27 -11.22
C ALA A 194 11.21 -9.60 -11.44
N GLU A 195 11.35 -8.90 -12.54
CA GLU A 195 12.55 -8.15 -12.88
C GLU A 195 12.23 -6.74 -13.33
N THR A 196 13.09 -5.80 -12.95
CA THR A 196 13.03 -4.41 -13.36
C THR A 196 14.41 -3.76 -13.28
N PHE A 197 14.48 -2.49 -13.68
CA PHE A 197 15.69 -1.67 -13.60
C PHE A 197 15.39 -0.38 -12.86
N VAL A 198 16.23 -0.08 -11.86
CA VAL A 198 16.19 1.17 -11.11
C VAL A 198 17.29 2.07 -11.62
N GLU A 199 16.92 3.21 -12.19
CA GLU A 199 17.87 4.21 -12.65
C GLU A 199 18.39 5.06 -11.49
N SER A 200 19.70 5.33 -11.47
CA SER A 200 20.32 6.30 -10.57
C SER A 200 21.18 7.27 -11.36
N GLU A 201 21.01 8.57 -11.12
CA GLU A 201 21.77 9.63 -11.81
C GLU A 201 23.26 9.61 -11.45
N ARG A 202 23.60 9.04 -10.30
CA ARG A 202 24.96 8.95 -9.75
C ARG A 202 25.14 7.69 -8.91
N ALA A 203 26.38 7.33 -8.65
CA ALA A 203 26.67 6.31 -7.65
C ALA A 203 26.24 6.81 -6.25
N ARG A 204 25.46 6.00 -5.53
CA ARG A 204 24.96 6.34 -4.18
C ARG A 204 24.46 5.11 -3.43
N ALA A 205 24.44 5.20 -2.10
CA ALA A 205 23.72 4.25 -1.27
C ALA A 205 22.20 4.52 -1.38
N LEU A 206 21.42 3.45 -1.50
CA LEU A 206 19.96 3.45 -1.49
C LEU A 206 19.46 2.46 -0.43
N THR A 207 18.19 2.60 -0.06
CA THR A 207 17.48 1.61 0.76
C THR A 207 16.40 0.93 -0.07
N LEU A 208 16.38 -0.41 -0.01
CA LEU A 208 15.34 -1.26 -0.56
C LEU A 208 14.46 -1.73 0.58
N TRP A 209 13.16 -1.48 0.49
CA TRP A 209 12.19 -1.96 1.46
C TRP A 209 11.33 -3.06 0.83
N VAL A 210 11.26 -4.20 1.49
CA VAL A 210 10.69 -5.42 0.93
C VAL A 210 9.59 -5.96 1.83
N GLY A 211 8.53 -6.46 1.19
CA GLY A 211 7.38 -7.05 1.85
C GLY A 211 6.82 -8.25 1.10
N GLY A 212 7.43 -9.42 1.29
CA GLY A 212 7.10 -10.66 0.59
C GLY A 212 5.84 -11.37 1.09
N GLY A 213 5.06 -11.90 0.15
CA GLY A 213 3.97 -12.85 0.37
C GLY A 213 4.43 -14.26 0.02
N GLY A 214 4.86 -15.00 1.05
CA GLY A 214 5.67 -16.21 0.91
C GLY A 214 7.17 -15.96 1.13
N ALA A 215 7.98 -17.00 0.91
CA ALA A 215 9.44 -16.89 0.97
C ALA A 215 9.94 -15.99 -0.15
N THR A 216 10.87 -15.08 0.13
CA THR A 216 11.30 -14.02 -0.79
C THR A 216 12.82 -13.88 -0.83
N ARG A 217 13.36 -13.72 -2.03
CA ARG A 217 14.78 -13.40 -2.27
C ARG A 217 14.86 -12.24 -3.26
N VAL A 218 15.73 -11.27 -2.98
CA VAL A 218 15.94 -10.10 -3.85
C VAL A 218 17.41 -10.01 -4.20
N TRP A 219 17.66 -9.82 -5.49
CA TRP A 219 18.99 -9.52 -6.01
C TRP A 219 19.05 -8.08 -6.50
N TRP A 220 20.18 -7.42 -6.24
CA TRP A 220 20.55 -6.12 -6.78
C TRP A 220 21.85 -6.28 -7.57
N ASN A 221 21.82 -6.03 -8.87
CA ASN A 221 22.96 -6.23 -9.77
C ASN A 221 23.59 -7.64 -9.64
N GLY A 222 22.74 -8.66 -9.43
CA GLY A 222 23.14 -10.07 -9.33
C GLY A 222 23.56 -10.54 -7.94
N GLU A 223 23.73 -9.63 -6.98
CA GLU A 223 24.07 -9.95 -5.59
C GLU A 223 22.79 -10.09 -4.74
N VAL A 224 22.72 -11.12 -3.89
CA VAL A 224 21.60 -11.29 -2.95
C VAL A 224 21.69 -10.21 -1.88
N VAL A 225 20.67 -9.35 -1.81
CA VAL A 225 20.58 -8.24 -0.84
C VAL A 225 19.51 -8.45 0.21
N HIS A 226 18.57 -9.37 -0.04
CA HIS A 226 17.56 -9.76 0.94
C HIS A 226 17.15 -11.21 0.71
N GLU A 227 17.00 -11.95 1.81
CA GLU A 227 16.52 -13.32 1.83
C GLU A 227 15.64 -13.55 3.06
N ASP A 228 14.52 -14.24 2.87
CA ASP A 228 13.52 -14.49 3.88
C ASP A 228 12.75 -15.76 3.54
N GLU A 229 13.09 -16.86 4.19
CA GLU A 229 12.52 -18.19 3.93
C GLU A 229 11.11 -18.38 4.48
N ALA A 230 10.59 -17.43 5.27
CA ALA A 230 9.33 -17.64 5.97
C ALA A 230 8.09 -17.40 5.09
N TYR A 231 7.24 -18.42 5.01
CA TYR A 231 5.98 -18.40 4.26
C TYR A 231 4.89 -17.69 5.07
N ARG A 232 4.63 -16.42 4.76
CA ARG A 232 3.65 -15.58 5.46
C ARG A 232 2.97 -14.57 4.55
N ALA A 233 1.88 -13.98 5.03
CA ALA A 233 1.19 -12.93 4.30
C ALA A 233 2.09 -11.70 4.04
N PRO A 234 1.94 -11.06 2.86
CA PRO A 234 2.71 -9.88 2.50
C PRO A 234 2.37 -8.70 3.40
N HIS A 235 3.39 -7.97 3.80
CA HIS A 235 3.26 -6.71 4.52
C HIS A 235 4.37 -5.79 4.05
N PHE A 236 4.02 -4.58 3.62
CA PHE A 236 4.98 -3.61 3.09
C PHE A 236 6.00 -3.21 4.17
N ASP A 237 7.18 -2.78 3.73
CA ASP A 237 8.27 -2.28 4.58
C ASP A 237 8.66 -3.22 5.73
N ARG A 238 8.49 -4.53 5.56
CA ARG A 238 8.81 -5.52 6.59
C ARG A 238 10.32 -5.67 6.80
N ALA A 239 11.08 -5.61 5.72
CA ALA A 239 12.53 -5.68 5.73
C ALA A 239 13.11 -4.47 4.99
N VAL A 240 14.34 -4.11 5.36
CA VAL A 240 15.14 -3.08 4.69
C VAL A 240 16.52 -3.63 4.39
N ALA A 241 17.02 -3.37 3.19
CA ALA A 241 18.39 -3.64 2.78
C ALA A 241 19.04 -2.35 2.28
N VAL A 242 20.32 -2.14 2.59
CA VAL A 242 21.11 -1.04 2.02
C VAL A 242 21.83 -1.58 0.79
N VAL A 243 21.70 -0.88 -0.34
CA VAL A 243 22.32 -1.29 -1.61
C VAL A 243 23.14 -0.15 -2.21
N GLY A 244 24.22 -0.51 -2.91
CA GLY A 244 25.02 0.43 -3.69
C GLY A 244 24.47 0.54 -5.11
N ALA A 245 23.91 1.70 -5.47
CA ALA A 245 23.58 2.00 -6.85
C ALA A 245 24.81 2.55 -7.58
N HIS A 246 25.03 2.10 -8.81
CA HIS A 246 25.90 2.80 -9.75
C HIS A 246 25.08 3.78 -10.60
N ARG A 247 25.77 4.70 -11.30
CA ARG A 247 25.12 5.57 -12.29
C ARG A 247 24.51 4.71 -13.41
N GLY A 248 23.31 5.05 -13.85
CA GLY A 248 22.55 4.32 -14.86
C GLY A 248 21.62 3.26 -14.26
N LEU A 249 21.31 2.23 -15.06
CA LEU A 249 20.34 1.19 -14.72
C LEU A 249 20.93 0.14 -13.79
N ASN A 250 20.30 -0.05 -12.63
CA ASN A 250 20.63 -1.11 -11.67
C ASN A 250 19.55 -2.19 -11.76
N ARG A 251 19.95 -3.43 -12.05
CA ARG A 251 19.01 -4.54 -12.23
C ARG A 251 18.51 -5.04 -10.89
N VAL A 252 17.20 -5.25 -10.79
CA VAL A 252 16.56 -5.84 -9.61
C VAL A 252 15.82 -7.09 -10.04
N LEU A 253 16.13 -8.21 -9.40
CA LEU A 253 15.40 -9.47 -9.54
C LEU A 253 14.76 -9.82 -8.20
N VAL A 254 13.52 -10.27 -8.22
CA VAL A 254 12.80 -10.74 -7.03
C VAL A 254 12.27 -12.13 -7.31
N LYS A 255 12.52 -13.07 -6.40
CA LYS A 255 11.87 -14.38 -6.36
C LYS A 255 10.91 -14.40 -5.20
N THR A 256 9.70 -14.91 -5.43
CA THR A 256 8.76 -15.22 -4.36
C THR A 256 8.20 -16.62 -4.52
N CYS A 257 8.10 -17.36 -3.42
CA CYS A 257 7.59 -18.71 -3.39
C CYS A 257 6.48 -18.85 -2.35
N VAL A 258 5.40 -19.52 -2.71
CA VAL A 258 4.19 -19.68 -1.89
C VAL A 258 3.79 -21.15 -1.78
N THR A 259 2.97 -21.46 -0.78
CA THR A 259 2.23 -22.73 -0.67
C THR A 259 0.76 -22.47 -0.99
N ASP A 260 -0.01 -21.84 -0.12
CA ASP A 260 -1.46 -21.60 -0.31
C ASP A 260 -1.90 -20.17 0.11
N GLY A 261 -0.97 -19.21 0.08
CA GLY A 261 -1.17 -17.84 0.53
C GLY A 261 -1.25 -16.79 -0.58
N ARG A 262 -1.24 -15.51 -0.16
CA ARG A 262 -1.11 -14.37 -1.08
C ARG A 262 0.31 -14.32 -1.64
N TRP A 263 0.43 -14.49 -2.95
CA TRP A 263 1.69 -14.64 -3.65
C TRP A 263 2.07 -13.36 -4.40
N GLY A 264 3.26 -12.84 -4.10
CA GLY A 264 3.72 -11.56 -4.60
C GLY A 264 4.56 -10.80 -3.59
N PHE A 265 4.76 -9.51 -3.82
CA PHE A 265 5.62 -8.69 -2.96
C PHE A 265 5.30 -7.20 -3.06
N TYR A 266 5.81 -6.45 -2.08
CA TYR A 266 6.02 -5.01 -2.16
C TYR A 266 7.51 -4.74 -2.29
N LEU A 267 7.90 -3.78 -3.12
CA LEU A 267 9.25 -3.25 -3.17
C LEU A 267 9.20 -1.72 -3.35
N ARG A 268 9.92 -1.00 -2.50
CA ARG A 268 10.16 0.44 -2.68
C ARG A 268 11.64 0.78 -2.54
N VAL A 269 12.07 1.76 -3.31
CA VAL A 269 13.42 2.31 -3.27
C VAL A 269 13.35 3.69 -2.64
N ALA A 270 14.23 3.99 -1.70
CA ALA A 270 14.34 5.33 -1.13
C ALA A 270 15.80 5.76 -0.98
N ASP A 271 16.05 7.05 -1.15
CA ASP A 271 17.23 7.70 -0.58
C ASP A 271 16.99 8.01 0.91
N GLY A 272 18.06 7.92 1.70
CA GLY A 272 18.00 8.01 3.17
C GLY A 272 17.54 9.36 3.70
#